data_AF-A0A420CH95-F1
#
_entry.id   AF-A0A420CH95-F1
#
_cell.length_a   1.000
_cell.length_b   1.000
_cell.length_c   1.000
_cell.angle_alpha   90.00
_cell.angle_beta   90.00
_cell.angle_gamma   90.00
#
_symmetry.space_group_name_H-M   'P 1'
#
loop_
_entity.id
_entity.type
_entity.pdbx_description
1 polymer ?
#
loop_
_entity_poly.entity_id
_entity_poly.type
_entity_poly.pdbx_seq_one_letter_code
_entity_poly.pdbx_strand_id
1 'polypeptide(L)'
;MNKLIRIYKSIKFERIIDFLLYLIIIQIGIFCYVLLINNDRVELNGILEIVLTVNGLFSAILITYFFSNISWAKSLKLEKYKEAELLSQKITNYRRILNKLTQYYNVWINDVQSKSLLEHNDNYKRITYYEFRMSGISDYISESEENIERLRDDINYSDVYTDAYLAIVSLVHDRKNDRLYYSSNDLYGDFERKGIYTLPFVEQVIEIDHCSMIWNFFDRYDILHFNRISMENQDYIKNCAKKINIKYNNRSVDANLIKEISDDMNEYYFPELHSLLVFLAKGLSKLDNLIYLLILFSLIIGVVSPLICLISIDFRFLTEAKCCIITLNICALIYFIINFHSMIVKEIKWI
;
A
#
# COMPACT_ATOMS: atom_id res chain seq x y z
N MET A 1 12.50 15.97 38.39
CA MET A 1 13.73 16.33 37.62
C MET A 1 13.95 15.45 36.38
N ASN A 2 13.90 14.11 36.47
CA ASN A 2 14.18 13.22 35.32
C ASN A 2 13.18 13.29 34.14
N LYS A 3 11.92 13.69 34.37
CA LYS A 3 10.94 13.92 33.27
C LYS A 3 11.27 15.16 32.43
N LEU A 4 11.72 16.25 33.06
CA LEU A 4 12.10 17.50 32.36
C LEU A 4 13.38 17.32 31.53
N ILE A 5 14.36 16.57 32.03
CA ILE A 5 15.59 16.26 31.29
C ILE A 5 15.30 15.35 30.08
N ARG A 6 14.33 14.42 30.18
CA ARG A 6 13.85 13.62 29.04
C ARG A 6 13.12 14.45 27.98
N ILE A 7 12.30 15.42 28.39
CA ILE A 7 11.63 16.36 27.47
C ILE A 7 12.69 17.21 26.75
N TYR A 8 13.71 17.70 27.46
CA TYR A 8 14.77 18.52 26.86
C TYR A 8 15.66 17.74 25.87
N LYS A 9 15.95 16.46 26.14
CA LYS A 9 16.64 15.57 25.18
C LYS A 9 15.78 15.17 23.96
N SER A 10 14.46 15.39 24.01
CA SER A 10 13.56 15.02 22.91
C SER A 10 13.35 16.14 21.87
N ILE A 11 13.71 17.38 22.19
CA ILE A 11 13.67 18.49 21.23
C ILE A 11 14.92 18.38 20.36
N LYS A 12 14.75 17.78 19.17
CA LYS A 12 15.81 17.76 18.15
C LYS A 12 16.24 19.19 17.86
N PHE A 13 17.55 19.45 17.92
CA PHE A 13 18.18 20.75 17.67
C PHE A 13 17.69 21.42 16.37
N GLU A 14 17.39 20.62 15.35
CA GLU A 14 16.76 21.03 14.08
C GLU A 14 15.46 21.83 14.29
N ARG A 15 14.59 21.42 15.22
CA ARG A 15 13.32 22.11 15.49
C ARG A 15 13.51 23.50 16.10
N ILE A 16 14.59 23.69 16.86
CA ILE A 16 14.91 24.99 17.46
C ILE A 16 15.38 25.94 16.37
N ILE A 17 16.22 25.46 15.44
CA ILE A 17 16.66 26.25 14.29
C ILE A 17 15.45 26.65 13.42
N ASP A 18 14.58 25.68 13.08
CA ASP A 18 13.37 25.96 12.31
C ASP A 18 12.53 27.05 13.00
N PHE A 19 12.29 26.92 14.31
CA PHE A 19 11.54 27.91 15.09
C PHE A 19 12.18 29.31 15.08
N LEU A 20 13.50 29.40 15.24
CA LEU A 20 14.21 30.67 15.18
C LEU A 20 14.11 31.31 13.79
N LEU A 21 14.21 30.52 12.72
CA LEU A 21 14.02 30.99 11.35
C LEU A 21 12.60 31.53 11.14
N TYR A 22 11.56 30.85 11.65
CA TYR A 22 10.19 31.36 11.60
C TYR A 22 10.04 32.70 12.33
N LEU A 23 10.63 32.86 13.51
CA LEU A 23 10.59 34.13 14.24
C LEU A 23 11.26 35.25 13.46
N ILE A 24 12.40 34.98 12.83
CA ILE A 24 13.11 35.96 11.99
C ILE A 24 12.23 36.38 10.81
N ILE A 25 11.58 35.44 10.13
CA ILE A 25 10.67 35.73 9.01
C ILE A 25 9.51 36.62 9.47
N ILE A 26 8.90 36.33 10.62
CA ILE A 26 7.81 37.16 11.17
C ILE A 26 8.30 38.57 11.50
N GLN A 27 9.49 38.70 12.11
CA GLN A 27 10.07 40.02 12.42
C GLN A 27 10.36 40.83 11.16
N ILE A 28 10.92 40.19 10.12
CA ILE A 28 11.13 40.82 8.81
C ILE A 28 9.79 41.26 8.23
N GLY A 29 8.75 40.42 8.31
CA GLY A 29 7.40 40.76 7.87
C GLY A 29 6.84 41.99 8.57
N ILE A 30 6.83 42.01 9.90
CA ILE A 30 6.34 43.15 10.69
C ILE A 30 7.13 44.41 10.35
N PHE A 31 8.46 44.31 10.24
CA PHE A 31 9.30 45.43 9.86
C PHE A 31 8.97 45.97 8.47
N CYS A 32 8.85 45.10 7.46
CA CYS A 32 8.43 45.48 6.11
C CYS A 32 7.07 46.15 6.10
N TYR A 33 6.09 45.62 6.84
CA TYR A 33 4.75 46.22 6.94
C TYR A 33 4.80 47.63 7.54
N VAL A 34 5.51 47.80 8.66
CA VAL A 34 5.66 49.10 9.33
C VAL A 34 6.39 50.11 8.45
N LEU A 35 7.37 49.67 7.66
CA LEU A 35 8.05 50.54 6.70
C LEU A 35 7.13 50.98 5.54
N LEU A 36 6.33 50.06 5.00
CA LEU A 36 5.44 50.35 3.87
C LEU A 36 4.27 51.26 4.29
N ILE A 37 3.71 51.07 5.48
CA ILE A 37 2.55 51.87 5.93
C ILE A 37 2.90 53.30 6.32
N ASN A 38 4.14 53.54 6.78
CA ASN A 38 4.58 54.87 7.23
C ASN A 38 5.30 55.69 6.15
N ASN A 39 5.45 55.15 4.93
CA ASN A 39 6.20 55.80 3.87
C ASN A 39 5.32 56.11 2.66
N ASP A 40 4.68 57.28 2.71
CA ASP A 40 3.76 57.77 1.66
C ASP A 40 4.43 57.96 0.28
N ARG A 41 5.76 57.93 0.21
CA ARG A 41 6.52 58.05 -1.05
C ARG A 41 6.63 56.75 -1.83
N VAL A 42 6.20 55.63 -1.25
CA VAL A 42 6.30 54.32 -1.89
C VAL A 42 5.14 54.10 -2.85
N GLU A 43 5.45 53.89 -4.12
CA GLU A 43 4.46 53.52 -5.14
C GLU A 43 4.02 52.05 -4.96
N LEU A 44 3.07 51.81 -4.06
CA LEU A 44 2.58 50.48 -3.71
C LEU A 44 2.06 49.69 -4.93
N ASN A 45 1.49 50.37 -5.93
CA ASN A 45 1.04 49.72 -7.16
C ASN A 45 2.22 49.14 -7.95
N GLY A 46 3.31 49.87 -8.10
CA GLY A 46 4.52 49.37 -8.76
C GLY A 46 5.12 48.15 -8.04
N ILE A 47 5.11 48.16 -6.70
CA ILE A 47 5.55 46.99 -5.92
C ILE A 47 4.60 45.79 -6.13
N LEU A 48 3.28 46.01 -6.13
CA LEU A 48 2.31 44.94 -6.38
C LEU A 48 2.47 44.33 -7.77
N GLU A 49 2.76 45.13 -8.80
CA GLU A 49 3.03 44.64 -10.15
C GLU A 49 4.30 43.76 -10.21
N ILE A 50 5.34 44.14 -9.47
CA ILE A 50 6.55 43.31 -9.30
C ILE A 50 6.21 42.01 -8.58
N VAL A 51 5.48 42.09 -7.45
CA VAL A 51 5.02 40.91 -6.69
C VAL A 51 4.19 39.98 -7.57
N LEU A 52 3.27 40.53 -8.37
CA LEU A 52 2.45 39.78 -9.32
C LEU A 52 3.31 39.08 -10.37
N THR A 53 4.27 39.79 -10.95
CA THR A 53 5.17 39.24 -11.98
C THR A 53 6.03 38.11 -11.41
N VAL A 54 6.66 38.34 -10.26
CA VAL A 54 7.52 37.35 -9.59
C VAL A 54 6.72 36.12 -9.17
N ASN A 55 5.56 36.29 -8.53
CA ASN A 55 4.72 35.16 -8.13
C ASN A 55 4.09 34.45 -9.32
N GLY A 56 3.77 35.15 -10.42
CA GLY A 56 3.31 34.54 -11.65
C GLY A 56 4.37 33.60 -12.23
N LEU A 57 5.62 34.08 -12.36
CA LEU A 57 6.75 33.27 -12.81
C LEU A 57 7.02 32.11 -11.85
N PHE A 58 7.05 32.39 -10.55
CA PHE A 58 7.31 31.40 -9.51
C PHE A 58 6.25 30.28 -9.50
N SER A 59 4.97 30.65 -9.58
CA SER A 59 3.86 29.70 -9.66
C SER A 59 3.95 28.85 -10.93
N ALA A 60 4.29 29.45 -12.07
CA ALA A 60 4.48 28.71 -13.31
C ALA A 60 5.59 27.65 -13.17
N ILE A 61 6.73 28.01 -12.59
CA ILE A 61 7.84 27.08 -12.32
C ILE A 61 7.39 25.95 -11.39
N LEU A 62 6.73 26.27 -10.28
CA LEU A 62 6.24 25.26 -9.33
C LEU A 62 5.21 24.33 -9.95
N ILE A 63 4.28 24.86 -10.74
CA ILE A 63 3.26 24.06 -11.45
C ILE A 63 3.92 23.12 -12.44
N THR A 64 4.87 23.61 -13.25
CA THR A 64 5.62 22.77 -14.19
C THR A 64 6.38 21.66 -13.46
N TYR A 65 7.06 21.99 -12.36
CA TYR A 65 7.74 21.01 -11.52
C TYR A 65 6.79 19.97 -10.94
N PHE A 66 5.66 20.41 -10.36
CA PHE A 66 4.66 19.54 -9.76
C PHE A 66 4.05 18.56 -10.77
N PHE A 67 3.71 19.03 -11.97
CA PHE A 67 3.23 18.16 -13.04
C PHE A 67 4.30 17.18 -13.53
N SER A 68 5.55 17.64 -13.63
CA SER A 68 6.68 16.76 -13.96
C SER A 68 6.83 15.64 -12.93
N ASN A 69 6.77 15.98 -11.63
CA ASN A 69 6.87 15.01 -10.55
C ASN A 69 5.69 14.03 -10.52
N ILE A 70 4.46 14.52 -10.67
CA ILE A 70 3.26 13.66 -10.77
C ILE A 70 3.39 12.71 -11.96
N SER A 71 3.85 13.20 -13.11
CA SER A 71 4.05 12.37 -14.30
C SER A 71 5.08 11.27 -14.06
N TRP A 72 6.21 11.62 -13.44
CA TRP A 72 7.24 10.66 -13.06
C TRP A 72 6.72 9.62 -12.06
N ALA A 73 6.07 10.05 -10.97
CA ALA A 73 5.49 9.16 -9.97
C ALA A 73 4.42 8.24 -10.57
N LYS A 74 3.60 8.74 -11.50
CA LYS A 74 2.63 7.94 -12.24
C LYS A 74 3.31 6.90 -13.13
N SER A 75 4.40 7.26 -13.81
CA SER A 75 5.17 6.33 -14.63
C SER A 75 5.77 5.21 -13.77
N LEU A 76 6.39 5.56 -12.64
CA LEU A 76 6.96 4.60 -11.70
C LEU A 76 5.89 3.66 -11.14
N LYS A 77 4.72 4.20 -10.75
CA LYS A 77 3.58 3.37 -10.31
C LYS A 77 3.07 2.44 -11.40
N LEU A 78 3.06 2.87 -12.66
CA LEU A 78 2.65 2.02 -13.78
C LEU A 78 3.63 0.86 -14.00
N GLU A 79 4.93 1.09 -13.84
CA GLU A 79 5.95 0.04 -13.89
C GLU A 79 5.75 -0.97 -12.75
N LYS A 80 5.63 -0.47 -11.50
CA LYS A 80 5.38 -1.32 -10.33
C LYS A 80 4.05 -2.07 -10.40
N TYR A 81 3.03 -1.48 -11.02
CA TYR A 81 1.76 -2.15 -11.29
C TYR A 81 1.95 -3.37 -12.20
N LYS A 82 2.74 -3.25 -13.28
CA LYS A 82 3.03 -4.38 -14.18
C LYS A 82 3.83 -5.48 -13.49
N GLU A 83 4.79 -5.10 -12.65
CA GLU A 83 5.52 -6.07 -11.81
C GLU A 83 4.58 -6.82 -10.87
N ALA A 84 3.68 -6.11 -10.17
CA ALA A 84 2.68 -6.70 -9.28
C ALA A 84 1.69 -7.61 -10.03
N GLU A 85 1.29 -7.25 -11.25
CA GLU A 85 0.46 -8.09 -12.12
C GLU A 85 1.17 -9.40 -12.47
N LEU A 86 2.46 -9.35 -12.84
CA LEU A 86 3.23 -10.56 -13.14
C LEU A 86 3.36 -11.49 -11.92
N LEU A 87 3.63 -10.94 -10.73
CA LEU A 87 3.68 -11.73 -9.49
C LEU A 87 2.31 -12.32 -9.14
N SER A 88 1.25 -11.53 -9.28
CA SER A 88 -0.12 -11.99 -9.06
C SER A 88 -0.51 -13.12 -10.01
N GLN A 89 -0.09 -13.07 -11.28
CA GLN A 89 -0.28 -14.17 -12.23
C GLN A 89 0.47 -15.44 -11.82
N LYS A 90 1.69 -15.32 -11.27
CA LYS A 90 2.44 -16.48 -10.75
C LYS A 90 1.72 -17.10 -9.54
N ILE A 91 1.28 -16.28 -8.59
CA ILE A 91 0.48 -16.73 -7.44
C ILE A 91 -0.83 -17.37 -7.92
N THR A 92 -1.48 -16.80 -8.93
CA THR A 92 -2.68 -17.38 -9.54
C THR A 92 -2.40 -18.77 -10.10
N ASN A 93 -1.28 -18.96 -10.80
CA ASN A 93 -0.89 -20.28 -11.32
C ASN A 93 -0.61 -21.27 -10.18
N TYR A 94 -0.04 -20.83 -9.05
CA TYR A 94 0.10 -21.67 -7.86
C TYR A 94 -1.25 -22.07 -7.27
N ARG A 95 -2.17 -21.11 -7.08
CA ARG A 95 -3.54 -21.40 -6.64
C ARG A 95 -4.26 -22.34 -7.60
N ARG A 96 -4.02 -22.25 -8.92
CA ARG A 96 -4.54 -23.20 -9.92
C ARG A 96 -3.99 -24.61 -9.74
N ILE A 97 -2.71 -24.76 -9.41
CA ILE A 97 -2.12 -26.06 -9.08
C ILE A 97 -2.84 -26.63 -7.86
N LEU A 98 -2.93 -25.85 -6.78
CA LEU A 98 -3.60 -26.25 -5.54
C LEU A 98 -5.07 -26.63 -5.77
N ASN A 99 -5.80 -25.87 -6.59
CA ASN A 99 -7.19 -26.17 -6.97
C ASN A 99 -7.29 -27.55 -7.63
N LYS A 100 -6.34 -27.91 -8.50
CA LYS A 100 -6.33 -29.25 -9.13
C LYS A 100 -6.10 -30.37 -8.12
N LEU A 101 -5.42 -30.10 -7.01
CA LEU A 101 -5.23 -31.06 -5.91
C LEU A 101 -6.49 -31.23 -5.05
N THR A 102 -7.38 -30.23 -4.98
CA THR A 102 -8.61 -30.28 -4.16
C THR A 102 -9.85 -30.74 -4.94
N GLN A 103 -9.83 -30.69 -6.28
CA GLN A 103 -10.99 -30.97 -7.14
C GLN A 103 -11.50 -32.41 -7.09
N TYR A 104 -10.62 -33.40 -6.98
CA TYR A 104 -10.98 -34.81 -7.17
C TYR A 104 -11.12 -35.58 -5.86
N TYR A 105 -12.10 -36.49 -5.80
CA TYR A 105 -12.18 -37.50 -4.75
C TYR A 105 -11.11 -38.56 -4.95
N ASN A 106 -10.72 -39.20 -3.86
CA ASN A 106 -9.68 -40.20 -3.72
C ASN A 106 -8.26 -39.69 -4.00
N VAL A 107 -8.05 -38.41 -4.31
CA VAL A 107 -6.69 -37.85 -4.41
C VAL A 107 -6.07 -37.71 -3.04
N TRP A 108 -6.87 -37.36 -2.02
CA TRP A 108 -6.40 -37.34 -0.64
C TRP A 108 -6.34 -38.75 -0.08
N ILE A 109 -5.30 -39.05 0.69
CA ILE A 109 -5.14 -40.37 1.32
C ILE A 109 -6.32 -40.67 2.24
N ASN A 110 -6.80 -39.65 2.96
CA ASN A 110 -7.97 -39.76 3.81
C ASN A 110 -9.00 -38.67 3.50
N ASP A 111 -9.88 -38.92 2.52
CA ASP A 111 -10.96 -37.99 2.15
C ASP A 111 -11.95 -37.74 3.30
N VAL A 112 -12.16 -38.72 4.19
CA VAL A 112 -13.10 -38.60 5.32
C VAL A 112 -12.63 -37.49 6.27
N GLN A 113 -11.32 -37.41 6.53
CA GLN A 113 -10.72 -36.42 7.45
C GLN A 113 -10.33 -35.10 6.77
N SER A 114 -10.37 -35.02 5.43
CA SER A 114 -9.95 -33.84 4.66
C SER A 114 -11.13 -33.21 3.93
N LYS A 115 -11.30 -33.56 2.65
CA LYS A 115 -12.31 -32.99 1.76
C LYS A 115 -13.73 -33.22 2.25
N SER A 116 -14.08 -34.45 2.60
CA SER A 116 -15.47 -34.77 2.98
C SER A 116 -15.88 -34.06 4.26
N LEU A 117 -14.98 -33.95 5.23
CA LEU A 117 -15.23 -33.22 6.48
C LEU A 117 -15.50 -31.74 6.20
N LEU A 118 -14.63 -31.10 5.43
CA LEU A 118 -14.63 -29.64 5.26
C LEU A 118 -15.57 -29.12 4.16
N GLU A 119 -15.95 -29.95 3.20
CA GLU A 119 -16.78 -29.54 2.05
C GLU A 119 -18.26 -29.99 2.16
N HIS A 120 -18.53 -31.08 2.86
CA HIS A 120 -19.91 -31.61 3.01
C HIS A 120 -20.56 -31.28 4.35
N ASN A 121 -19.79 -30.78 5.32
CA ASN A 121 -20.35 -30.29 6.57
C ASN A 121 -20.58 -28.77 6.48
N ASP A 122 -21.84 -28.35 6.44
CA ASP A 122 -22.22 -26.93 6.36
C ASP A 122 -21.64 -26.10 7.50
N ASN A 123 -21.37 -26.71 8.67
CA ASN A 123 -20.75 -26.01 9.81
C ASN A 123 -19.29 -25.66 9.56
N TYR A 124 -18.55 -26.45 8.77
CA TYR A 124 -17.10 -26.29 8.58
C TYR A 124 -16.73 -25.66 7.23
N LYS A 125 -17.68 -25.64 6.29
CA LYS A 125 -17.47 -25.14 4.92
C LYS A 125 -16.96 -23.70 4.85
N ARG A 126 -17.33 -22.86 5.84
CA ARG A 126 -16.98 -21.43 5.88
C ARG A 126 -15.78 -21.08 6.75
N ILE A 127 -15.19 -22.07 7.41
CA ILE A 127 -13.97 -21.86 8.20
C ILE A 127 -12.83 -21.58 7.24
N THR A 128 -12.10 -20.49 7.44
CA THR A 128 -10.85 -20.21 6.70
C THR A 128 -9.64 -20.66 7.51
N TYR A 129 -8.54 -20.98 6.83
CA TYR A 129 -7.30 -21.35 7.49
C TYR A 129 -6.73 -20.20 8.35
N TYR A 130 -6.89 -18.96 7.90
CA TYR A 130 -6.48 -17.78 8.66
C TYR A 130 -7.18 -17.72 10.02
N GLU A 131 -8.51 -17.80 10.06
CA GLU A 131 -9.27 -17.81 11.32
C GLU A 131 -8.93 -19.02 12.19
N PHE A 132 -8.81 -20.20 11.57
CA PHE A 132 -8.44 -21.43 12.26
C PHE A 132 -7.08 -21.30 12.97
N ARG A 133 -6.10 -20.67 12.33
CA ARG A 133 -4.77 -20.42 12.91
C ARG A 133 -4.78 -19.32 13.95
N MET A 134 -5.43 -18.19 13.67
CA MET A 134 -5.44 -17.03 14.57
C MET A 134 -6.14 -17.33 15.89
N SER A 135 -7.19 -18.16 15.86
CA SER A 135 -7.88 -18.64 17.08
C SER A 135 -6.98 -19.45 18.04
N GLY A 136 -5.85 -19.98 17.55
CA GLY A 136 -4.89 -20.72 18.36
C GLY A 136 -3.73 -19.88 18.91
N ILE A 137 -3.54 -18.66 18.40
CA ILE A 137 -2.29 -17.89 18.60
C ILE A 137 -2.57 -16.51 19.22
N SER A 138 -3.79 -15.99 19.14
CA SER A 138 -4.11 -14.61 19.52
C SER A 138 -5.49 -14.49 20.15
N ASP A 139 -5.77 -13.36 20.80
CA ASP A 139 -7.10 -12.96 21.29
C ASP A 139 -8.07 -12.59 20.13
N TYR A 140 -7.82 -13.10 18.92
CA TYR A 140 -8.64 -12.85 17.74
C TYR A 140 -9.96 -13.60 17.84
N ILE A 141 -11.06 -12.85 17.90
CA ILE A 141 -12.42 -13.38 17.92
C ILE A 141 -12.91 -13.52 16.47
N SER A 142 -13.01 -14.75 16.00
CA SER A 142 -13.54 -15.08 14.66
C SER A 142 -15.06 -15.18 14.69
N GLU A 143 -15.72 -14.79 13.59
CA GLU A 143 -17.16 -15.09 13.38
C GLU A 143 -17.45 -16.61 13.36
N SER A 144 -16.43 -17.45 13.18
CA SER A 144 -16.52 -18.90 13.10
C SER A 144 -15.89 -19.61 14.31
N GLU A 145 -15.66 -18.91 15.43
CA GLU A 145 -15.02 -19.47 16.63
C GLU A 145 -15.69 -20.75 17.13
N GLU A 146 -17.02 -20.75 17.32
CA GLU A 146 -17.78 -21.94 17.73
C GLU A 146 -17.64 -23.10 16.73
N ASN A 147 -17.61 -22.82 15.43
CA ASN A 147 -17.45 -23.84 14.41
C ASN A 147 -16.01 -24.38 14.36
N ILE A 148 -15.01 -23.55 14.67
CA ILE A 148 -13.61 -23.95 14.78
C ILE A 148 -13.42 -24.88 15.98
N GLU A 149 -14.01 -24.56 17.14
CA GLU A 149 -13.99 -25.45 18.31
C GLU A 149 -14.64 -26.80 18.00
N ARG A 150 -15.84 -26.78 17.39
CA ARG A 150 -16.52 -28.00 16.94
C ARG A 150 -15.69 -28.81 15.94
N LEU A 151 -14.99 -28.15 15.03
CA LEU A 151 -14.10 -28.83 14.08
C LEU A 151 -12.95 -29.53 14.82
N ARG A 152 -12.34 -28.89 15.81
CA ARG A 152 -11.26 -29.48 16.62
C ARG A 152 -11.73 -30.68 17.44
N ASP A 153 -12.99 -30.67 17.88
CA ASP A 153 -13.61 -31.75 18.65
C ASP A 153 -14.25 -32.86 17.77
N ASP A 154 -14.27 -32.70 16.44
CA ASP A 154 -14.86 -33.68 15.53
C ASP A 154 -14.06 -34.99 15.53
N ILE A 155 -14.74 -36.13 15.61
CA ILE A 155 -14.08 -37.45 15.61
C ILE A 155 -13.27 -37.73 14.34
N ASN A 156 -13.60 -37.07 13.23
CA ASN A 156 -12.88 -37.20 11.96
C ASN A 156 -11.79 -36.14 11.78
N TYR A 157 -11.59 -35.25 12.76
CA TYR A 157 -10.53 -34.26 12.67
C TYR A 157 -9.14 -34.91 12.72
N SER A 158 -8.21 -34.33 11.96
CA SER A 158 -6.81 -34.71 11.92
C SER A 158 -5.93 -33.49 11.73
N ASP A 159 -4.99 -33.26 12.65
CA ASP A 159 -3.97 -32.20 12.57
C ASP A 159 -3.13 -32.25 11.29
N VAL A 160 -3.12 -33.38 10.59
CA VAL A 160 -2.41 -33.54 9.32
C VAL A 160 -3.37 -33.34 8.16
N TYR A 161 -4.40 -34.18 8.03
CA TYR A 161 -5.24 -34.20 6.83
C TYR A 161 -6.25 -33.05 6.78
N THR A 162 -6.85 -32.70 7.92
CA THR A 162 -7.82 -31.60 8.00
C THR A 162 -7.11 -30.27 7.80
N ASP A 163 -6.01 -30.04 8.53
CA ASP A 163 -5.25 -28.79 8.45
C ASP A 163 -4.61 -28.59 7.08
N ALA A 164 -4.02 -29.64 6.49
CA ALA A 164 -3.45 -29.55 5.14
C ALA A 164 -4.51 -29.22 4.10
N TYR A 165 -5.68 -29.87 4.17
CA TYR A 165 -6.79 -29.56 3.27
C TYR A 165 -7.27 -28.14 3.47
N LEU A 166 -7.51 -27.73 4.72
CA LEU A 166 -7.99 -26.40 5.06
C LEU A 166 -7.01 -25.31 4.60
N ALA A 167 -5.71 -25.51 4.78
CA ALA A 167 -4.66 -24.62 4.30
C ALA A 167 -4.72 -24.48 2.78
N ILE A 168 -4.75 -25.59 2.04
CA ILE A 168 -4.78 -25.56 0.57
C ILE A 168 -6.07 -24.93 0.06
N VAL A 169 -7.22 -25.40 0.54
CA VAL A 169 -8.54 -24.97 0.03
C VAL A 169 -8.84 -23.51 0.35
N SER A 170 -8.38 -22.99 1.50
CA SER A 170 -8.54 -21.57 1.86
C SER A 170 -7.69 -20.64 1.01
N LEU A 171 -6.58 -21.12 0.45
CA LEU A 171 -5.80 -20.34 -0.51
C LEU A 171 -6.43 -20.37 -1.91
N VAL A 172 -7.27 -21.36 -2.21
CA VAL A 172 -7.90 -21.50 -3.53
C VAL A 172 -9.23 -20.77 -3.58
N HIS A 173 -10.09 -20.99 -2.59
CA HIS A 173 -11.48 -20.53 -2.57
C HIS A 173 -11.71 -19.49 -1.48
N ASP A 174 -12.47 -18.46 -1.82
CA ASP A 174 -13.09 -17.59 -0.82
C ASP A 174 -14.22 -18.38 -0.13
N ARG A 175 -13.88 -18.98 1.02
CA ARG A 175 -14.81 -19.80 1.82
C ARG A 175 -15.89 -18.97 2.52
N LYS A 176 -15.78 -17.64 2.53
CA LYS A 176 -16.81 -16.75 3.10
C LYS A 176 -17.87 -16.33 2.08
N ASN A 177 -17.60 -16.53 0.78
CA ASN A 177 -18.49 -16.09 -0.29
C ASN A 177 -18.99 -17.26 -1.15
N ASP A 178 -20.18 -17.77 -0.82
CA ASP A 178 -20.82 -18.89 -1.53
C ASP A 178 -21.01 -18.65 -3.04
N ARG A 179 -21.08 -17.39 -3.49
CA ARG A 179 -21.24 -17.05 -4.92
C ARG A 179 -19.96 -17.31 -5.73
N LEU A 180 -18.80 -17.20 -5.09
CA LEU A 180 -17.50 -17.44 -5.71
C LEU A 180 -17.07 -18.91 -5.65
N TYR A 181 -17.78 -19.72 -4.87
CA TYR A 181 -17.45 -21.12 -4.62
C TYR A 181 -17.55 -22.02 -5.87
N TYR A 182 -18.46 -21.70 -6.81
CA TYR A 182 -18.79 -22.58 -7.95
C TYR A 182 -18.69 -21.93 -9.33
N SER A 183 -18.53 -20.62 -9.43
CA SER A 183 -18.90 -19.89 -10.66
C SER A 183 -17.74 -19.54 -11.60
N SER A 184 -16.47 -19.68 -11.22
CA SER A 184 -15.41 -19.33 -12.17
C SER A 184 -14.10 -20.08 -11.98
N ASN A 185 -13.63 -20.72 -13.07
CA ASN A 185 -12.21 -21.12 -13.26
C ASN A 185 -11.26 -19.93 -13.11
N ASP A 186 -11.82 -18.74 -13.16
CA ASP A 186 -11.20 -17.54 -12.70
C ASP A 186 -11.19 -17.56 -11.16
N LEU A 187 -10.07 -18.01 -10.57
CA LEU A 187 -9.70 -17.84 -9.14
C LEU A 187 -9.55 -16.34 -8.76
N TYR A 188 -10.34 -15.47 -9.41
CA TYR A 188 -10.17 -14.02 -9.47
C TYR A 188 -11.16 -13.23 -8.61
N GLY A 189 -11.74 -13.83 -7.57
CA GLY A 189 -12.59 -13.11 -6.62
C GLY A 189 -11.88 -12.01 -5.84
N ASP A 190 -10.59 -12.21 -5.55
CA ASP A 190 -9.81 -11.40 -4.57
C ASP A 190 -9.03 -10.24 -5.21
N PHE A 191 -9.51 -9.70 -6.32
CA PHE A 191 -8.77 -8.73 -7.13
C PHE A 191 -9.26 -7.30 -6.89
N GLU A 192 -8.35 -6.41 -6.45
CA GLU A 192 -8.65 -4.97 -6.32
C GLU A 192 -8.86 -4.33 -7.70
N ARG A 193 -8.10 -4.82 -8.68
CA ARG A 193 -8.13 -4.43 -10.10
C ARG A 193 -7.82 -5.66 -10.94
N LYS A 194 -8.35 -5.74 -12.16
CA LYS A 194 -8.15 -6.87 -13.07
C LYS A 194 -6.66 -7.28 -13.11
N GLY A 195 -6.33 -8.44 -12.55
CA GLY A 195 -4.99 -9.02 -12.58
C GLY A 195 -4.07 -8.77 -11.37
N ILE A 196 -4.47 -8.00 -10.34
CA ILE A 196 -3.73 -7.85 -9.07
C ILE A 196 -4.57 -8.21 -7.83
N TYR A 197 -3.99 -9.00 -6.91
CA TYR A 197 -4.59 -9.35 -5.62
C TYR A 197 -4.74 -8.15 -4.68
N THR A 198 -5.76 -8.18 -3.82
CA THR A 198 -5.94 -7.17 -2.78
C THR A 198 -4.81 -7.19 -1.75
N LEU A 199 -4.43 -6.03 -1.21
CA LEU A 199 -3.44 -5.95 -0.13
C LEU A 199 -3.86 -6.77 1.11
N PRO A 200 -5.12 -6.69 1.60
CA PRO A 200 -5.55 -7.48 2.75
C PRO A 200 -5.40 -8.99 2.57
N PHE A 201 -5.69 -9.52 1.39
CA PHE A 201 -5.48 -10.96 1.11
C PHE A 201 -4.01 -11.34 1.25
N VAL A 202 -3.11 -10.56 0.65
CA VAL A 202 -1.67 -10.83 0.70
C VAL A 202 -1.13 -10.71 2.13
N GLU A 203 -1.58 -9.71 2.89
CA GLU A 203 -1.21 -9.53 4.31
C GLU A 203 -1.62 -10.74 5.16
N GLN A 204 -2.85 -11.24 5.00
CA GLN A 204 -3.32 -12.43 5.73
C GLN A 204 -2.47 -13.66 5.44
N VAL A 205 -2.13 -13.90 4.18
CA VAL A 205 -1.30 -15.05 3.77
C VAL A 205 0.10 -14.98 4.41
N ILE A 206 0.69 -13.79 4.49
CA ILE A 206 2.00 -13.57 5.09
C ILE A 206 1.94 -13.68 6.62
N GLU A 207 0.93 -13.09 7.26
CA GLU A 207 0.82 -13.02 8.73
C GLU A 207 0.84 -14.40 9.40
N ILE A 208 0.25 -15.41 8.75
CA ILE A 208 0.17 -16.78 9.27
C ILE A 208 1.17 -17.75 8.63
N ASP A 209 2.16 -17.25 7.88
CA ASP A 209 3.13 -18.07 7.12
C ASP A 209 2.43 -19.18 6.29
N HIS A 210 1.34 -18.84 5.61
CA HIS A 210 0.39 -19.80 5.05
C HIS A 210 1.07 -20.78 4.07
N CYS A 211 1.93 -20.27 3.18
CA CYS A 211 2.66 -21.10 2.22
C CYS A 211 3.73 -21.97 2.88
N SER A 212 4.36 -21.50 3.96
CA SER A 212 5.29 -22.31 4.76
C SER A 212 4.58 -23.53 5.40
N MET A 213 3.34 -23.35 5.84
CA MET A 213 2.55 -24.47 6.37
C MET A 213 2.23 -25.51 5.29
N ILE A 214 1.86 -25.08 4.09
CA ILE A 214 1.64 -25.99 2.96
C ILE A 214 2.93 -26.75 2.62
N TRP A 215 4.07 -26.03 2.56
CA TRP A 215 5.39 -26.63 2.38
C TRP A 215 5.65 -27.72 3.43
N ASN A 216 5.37 -27.44 4.71
CA ASN A 216 5.62 -28.35 5.83
C ASN A 216 4.83 -29.66 5.68
N PHE A 217 3.55 -29.56 5.26
CA PHE A 217 2.73 -30.75 5.06
C PHE A 217 3.28 -31.67 3.96
N PHE A 218 3.71 -31.10 2.83
CA PHE A 218 4.30 -31.88 1.73
C PHE A 218 5.72 -32.39 2.02
N ASP A 219 6.46 -31.75 2.92
CA ASP A 219 7.78 -32.19 3.35
C ASP A 219 7.71 -33.40 4.29
N ARG A 220 6.75 -33.39 5.24
CA ARG A 220 6.71 -34.35 6.34
C ARG A 220 5.73 -35.49 6.16
N TYR A 221 4.69 -35.32 5.36
CA TYR A 221 3.58 -36.26 5.28
C TYR A 221 3.24 -36.62 3.84
N ASP A 222 2.87 -37.88 3.63
CA ASP A 222 2.19 -38.28 2.40
C ASP A 222 0.70 -38.00 2.56
N ILE A 223 0.22 -36.93 1.93
CA ILE A 223 -1.17 -36.47 2.03
C ILE A 223 -1.97 -36.69 0.75
N LEU A 224 -1.30 -36.94 -0.38
CA LEU A 224 -1.93 -37.08 -1.70
C LEU A 224 -1.40 -38.28 -2.50
N HIS A 225 -2.32 -39.02 -3.11
CA HIS A 225 -2.04 -39.98 -4.17
C HIS A 225 -1.92 -39.27 -5.53
N PHE A 226 -0.74 -38.72 -5.85
CA PHE A 226 -0.49 -38.01 -7.11
C PHE A 226 -0.79 -38.83 -8.38
N ASN A 227 -0.63 -40.16 -8.31
CA ASN A 227 -0.96 -41.08 -9.39
C ASN A 227 -2.48 -41.17 -9.69
N ARG A 228 -3.35 -40.72 -8.78
CA ARG A 228 -4.80 -40.64 -8.99
C ARG A 228 -5.23 -39.35 -9.68
N ILE A 229 -4.33 -38.39 -9.86
CA ILE A 229 -4.58 -37.19 -10.68
C ILE A 229 -4.53 -37.61 -12.15
N SER A 230 -5.57 -37.30 -12.93
CA SER A 230 -5.60 -37.64 -14.36
C SER A 230 -4.43 -37.01 -15.14
N MET A 231 -3.97 -37.68 -16.20
CA MET A 231 -2.84 -37.20 -17.02
C MET A 231 -3.06 -35.77 -17.53
N GLU A 232 -4.28 -35.45 -17.97
CA GLU A 232 -4.66 -34.10 -18.41
C GLU A 232 -4.41 -33.04 -17.33
N ASN A 233 -4.79 -33.31 -16.07
CA ASN A 233 -4.56 -32.38 -14.98
C ASN A 233 -3.09 -32.33 -14.55
N GLN A 234 -2.37 -33.45 -14.64
CA GLN A 234 -0.92 -33.42 -14.41
C GLN A 234 -0.22 -32.53 -15.43
N ASP A 235 -0.59 -32.62 -16.71
CA ASP A 235 -0.04 -31.77 -17.75
C ASP A 235 -0.46 -30.30 -17.56
N TYR A 236 -1.69 -30.05 -17.11
CA TYR A 236 -2.12 -28.72 -16.70
C TYR A 236 -1.28 -28.16 -15.53
N ILE A 237 -1.02 -28.97 -14.49
CA ILE A 237 -0.18 -28.58 -13.35
C ILE A 237 1.24 -28.26 -13.81
N LYS A 238 1.85 -29.11 -14.65
CA LYS A 238 3.19 -28.85 -15.22
C LYS A 238 3.23 -27.54 -16.00
N ASN A 239 2.20 -27.28 -16.81
CA ASN A 239 2.07 -26.02 -17.56
C ASN A 239 1.95 -24.81 -16.63
N CYS A 240 1.21 -24.92 -15.52
CA CYS A 240 1.14 -23.87 -14.50
C CYS A 240 2.47 -23.67 -13.79
N ALA A 241 3.15 -24.75 -13.39
CA ALA A 241 4.45 -24.70 -12.72
C ALA A 241 5.50 -24.01 -13.60
N LYS A 242 5.55 -24.33 -14.89
CA LYS A 242 6.39 -23.65 -15.89
C LYS A 242 6.12 -22.14 -15.96
N LYS A 243 4.86 -21.71 -15.86
CA LYS A 243 4.47 -20.29 -15.88
C LYS A 243 4.88 -19.56 -14.60
N ILE A 244 5.00 -20.27 -13.47
CA ILE A 244 5.53 -19.69 -12.22
C ILE A 244 7.02 -19.42 -12.38
N ASN A 245 7.79 -20.45 -12.74
CA ASN A 245 9.22 -20.36 -12.97
C ASN A 245 9.70 -21.44 -13.94
N ILE A 246 10.60 -21.07 -14.85
CA ILE A 246 11.20 -21.98 -15.84
C ILE A 246 11.94 -23.16 -15.19
N LYS A 247 12.42 -23.01 -13.94
CA LYS A 247 13.09 -24.09 -13.18
C LYS A 247 12.21 -25.31 -12.92
N TYR A 248 10.89 -25.13 -12.95
CA TYR A 248 9.92 -26.21 -12.77
C TYR A 248 9.56 -26.94 -14.06
N ASN A 249 10.13 -26.51 -15.19
CA ASN A 249 9.88 -27.14 -16.47
C ASN A 249 10.33 -28.62 -16.44
N ASN A 250 9.52 -29.50 -17.02
CA ASN A 250 9.77 -30.95 -17.11
C ASN A 250 9.85 -31.71 -15.77
N ARG A 251 9.51 -31.10 -14.63
CA ARG A 251 9.43 -31.84 -13.36
C ARG A 251 8.16 -32.69 -13.29
N SER A 252 8.24 -33.82 -12.59
CA SER A 252 7.07 -34.66 -12.27
C SER A 252 6.12 -33.94 -11.32
N VAL A 253 4.84 -34.27 -11.42
CA VAL A 253 3.83 -33.77 -10.46
C VAL A 253 3.88 -34.67 -9.24
N ASP A 254 4.62 -34.23 -8.23
CA ASP A 254 4.84 -34.93 -6.97
C ASP A 254 4.93 -33.94 -5.79
N ALA A 255 5.08 -34.47 -4.57
CA ALA A 255 5.18 -33.68 -3.35
C ALA A 255 6.38 -32.70 -3.38
N ASN A 256 7.51 -33.09 -3.98
CA ASN A 256 8.70 -32.25 -4.07
C ASN A 256 8.47 -31.01 -4.93
N LEU A 257 7.75 -31.15 -6.05
CA LEU A 257 7.37 -30.00 -6.87
C LEU A 257 6.49 -29.02 -6.09
N ILE A 258 5.46 -29.51 -5.40
CA ILE A 258 4.53 -28.64 -4.65
C ILE A 258 5.24 -27.98 -3.47
N LYS A 259 6.10 -28.73 -2.76
CA LYS A 259 6.95 -28.22 -1.69
C LYS A 259 7.81 -27.05 -2.19
N GLU A 260 8.62 -27.24 -3.22
CA GLU A 260 9.50 -26.18 -3.72
C GLU A 260 8.73 -24.94 -4.23
N ILE A 261 7.59 -25.12 -4.89
CA ILE A 261 6.76 -23.98 -5.29
C ILE A 261 6.22 -23.24 -4.05
N SER A 262 5.79 -23.96 -3.02
CA SER A 262 5.26 -23.36 -1.78
C SER A 262 6.35 -22.58 -1.03
N ASP A 263 7.59 -23.08 -1.07
CA ASP A 263 8.77 -22.39 -0.53
C ASP A 263 9.01 -21.06 -1.25
N ASP A 264 9.09 -21.07 -2.59
CA ASP A 264 9.25 -19.85 -3.39
C ASP A 264 8.11 -18.84 -3.16
N MET A 265 6.87 -19.34 -2.96
CA MET A 265 5.72 -18.48 -2.68
C MET A 265 5.88 -17.76 -1.35
N ASN A 266 6.32 -18.49 -0.33
CA ASN A 266 6.55 -17.96 1.01
C ASN A 266 7.74 -17.00 1.07
N GLU A 267 8.88 -17.39 0.50
CA GLU A 267 10.12 -16.62 0.61
C GLU A 267 10.20 -15.43 -0.34
N TYR A 268 9.55 -15.51 -1.51
CA TYR A 268 9.74 -14.54 -2.58
C TYR A 268 8.44 -13.93 -3.11
N TYR A 269 7.52 -14.73 -3.65
CA TYR A 269 6.41 -14.17 -4.43
C TYR A 269 5.41 -13.34 -3.60
N PHE A 270 4.97 -13.84 -2.43
CA PHE A 270 4.05 -13.09 -1.57
C PHE A 270 4.73 -11.88 -0.91
N PRO A 271 5.94 -11.99 -0.30
CA PRO A 271 6.63 -10.83 0.28
C PRO A 271 6.91 -9.71 -0.73
N GLU A 272 7.37 -10.07 -1.94
CA GLU A 272 7.65 -9.09 -2.99
C GLU A 272 6.35 -8.41 -3.45
N LEU A 273 5.29 -9.20 -3.68
CA LEU A 273 3.98 -8.64 -4.04
C LEU A 273 3.46 -7.70 -2.95
N HIS A 274 3.56 -8.07 -1.68
CA HIS A 274 3.18 -7.21 -0.56
C HIS A 274 3.94 -5.87 -0.59
N SER A 275 5.25 -5.90 -0.80
CA SER A 275 6.07 -4.68 -0.88
C SER A 275 5.60 -3.75 -2.01
N LEU A 276 5.25 -4.31 -3.17
CA LEU A 276 4.74 -3.57 -4.32
C LEU A 276 3.34 -3.01 -4.05
N LEU A 277 2.45 -3.79 -3.44
CA LEU A 277 1.10 -3.34 -3.11
C LEU A 277 1.12 -2.21 -2.08
N VAL A 278 1.95 -2.32 -1.04
CA VAL A 278 2.17 -1.23 -0.07
C VAL A 278 2.70 0.03 -0.78
N PHE A 279 3.62 -0.12 -1.73
CA PHE A 279 4.10 0.99 -2.53
C PHE A 279 3.00 1.62 -3.41
N LEU A 280 2.18 0.81 -4.08
CA LEU A 280 1.11 1.29 -4.95
C LEU A 280 -0.02 1.98 -4.17
N ALA A 281 -0.32 1.47 -2.96
CA ALA A 281 -1.31 2.02 -2.05
C ALA A 281 -0.90 3.37 -1.44
N LYS A 282 0.40 3.67 -1.35
CA LYS A 282 0.87 4.99 -0.90
C LYS A 282 0.34 6.08 -1.83
N GLY A 283 -0.29 7.11 -1.27
CA GLY A 283 -0.80 8.26 -2.02
C GLY A 283 0.32 9.18 -2.54
N LEU A 284 -0.01 10.46 -2.70
CA LEU A 284 1.00 11.50 -2.93
C LEU A 284 1.97 11.57 -1.74
N SER A 285 3.24 11.88 -2.03
CA SER A 285 4.21 12.07 -0.98
C SER A 285 3.84 13.28 -0.11
N LYS A 286 4.40 13.37 1.09
CA LYS A 286 4.22 14.58 1.94
C LYS A 286 4.80 15.83 1.25
N LEU A 287 5.83 15.66 0.42
CA LEU A 287 6.44 16.73 -0.35
C LEU A 287 5.51 17.20 -1.48
N ASP A 288 4.86 16.29 -2.20
CA ASP A 288 3.86 16.65 -3.22
C ASP A 288 2.72 17.47 -2.62
N ASN A 289 2.20 17.04 -1.46
CA ASN A 289 1.15 17.78 -0.75
C ASN A 289 1.63 19.19 -0.35
N LEU A 290 2.88 19.33 0.07
CA LEU A 290 3.47 20.62 0.43
C LEU A 290 3.64 21.53 -0.79
N ILE A 291 4.13 21.01 -1.91
CA ILE A 291 4.26 21.76 -3.17
C ILE A 291 2.88 22.20 -3.66
N TYR A 292 1.89 21.32 -3.59
CA TYR A 292 0.51 21.66 -3.92
C TYR A 292 -0.03 22.81 -3.06
N LEU A 293 0.21 22.78 -1.75
CA LEU A 293 -0.16 23.87 -0.84
C LEU A 293 0.58 25.17 -1.16
N LEU A 294 1.86 25.11 -1.51
CA LEU A 294 2.66 26.27 -1.90
C LEU A 294 2.16 26.88 -3.21
N ILE A 295 1.76 26.06 -4.18
CA ILE A 295 1.14 26.52 -5.43
C ILE A 295 -0.18 27.24 -5.12
N LEU A 296 -1.06 26.63 -4.32
CA LEU A 296 -2.33 27.25 -3.93
C LEU A 296 -2.12 28.58 -3.21
N PHE A 297 -1.19 28.62 -2.25
CA PHE A 297 -0.86 29.83 -1.51
C PHE A 297 -0.30 30.92 -2.44
N SER A 298 0.65 30.58 -3.32
CA SER A 298 1.26 31.49 -4.29
C SER A 298 0.22 32.05 -5.27
N LEU A 299 -0.73 31.23 -5.73
CA LEU A 299 -1.81 31.70 -6.61
C LEU A 299 -2.78 32.63 -5.87
N ILE A 300 -3.22 32.28 -4.66
CA ILE A 300 -4.20 33.09 -3.92
C ILE A 300 -3.57 34.40 -3.43
N ILE A 301 -2.43 34.32 -2.74
CA ILE A 301 -1.80 35.48 -2.09
C ILE A 301 -0.89 36.24 -3.05
N GLY A 302 -0.24 35.56 -3.99
CA GLY A 302 0.73 36.19 -4.90
C GLY A 302 0.19 36.61 -6.25
N VAL A 303 -0.96 36.08 -6.68
CA VAL A 303 -1.56 36.44 -7.98
C VAL A 303 -2.94 37.06 -7.82
N VAL A 304 -3.89 36.32 -7.24
CA VAL A 304 -5.29 36.75 -7.15
C VAL A 304 -5.45 37.96 -6.24
N SER A 305 -4.85 37.95 -5.05
CA SER A 305 -4.99 39.05 -4.08
C SER A 305 -4.38 40.38 -4.59
N PRO A 306 -3.13 40.41 -5.14
CA PRO A 306 -2.58 41.61 -5.76
C PRO A 306 -3.43 42.13 -6.92
N LEU A 307 -3.93 41.24 -7.78
CA LEU A 307 -4.78 41.61 -8.90
C LEU A 307 -6.08 42.27 -8.43
N ILE A 308 -6.75 41.71 -7.42
CA ILE A 308 -7.94 42.31 -6.82
C ILE A 308 -7.61 43.69 -6.26
N CYS A 309 -6.50 43.86 -5.54
CA CYS A 309 -6.08 45.15 -5.00
C CYS A 309 -5.67 46.18 -6.05
N LEU A 310 -5.18 45.77 -7.22
CA LEU A 310 -4.86 46.65 -8.33
C LEU A 310 -6.12 47.17 -9.04
N ILE A 311 -7.16 46.33 -9.15
CA ILE A 311 -8.41 46.68 -9.85
C ILE A 311 -9.42 47.40 -8.92
N SER A 312 -9.34 47.17 -7.61
CA SER A 312 -10.28 47.74 -6.65
C SER A 312 -10.18 49.26 -6.57
N ILE A 313 -11.33 49.94 -6.65
CA ILE A 313 -11.43 51.39 -6.55
C ILE A 313 -11.78 51.77 -5.10
N ASP A 314 -10.96 52.64 -4.50
CA ASP A 314 -11.17 53.40 -3.25
C ASP A 314 -12.05 52.78 -2.17
N PHE A 315 -11.47 51.85 -1.40
CA PHE A 315 -11.98 51.50 -0.08
C PHE A 315 -11.03 51.98 1.02
N ARG A 316 -11.61 52.36 2.17
CA ARG A 316 -10.90 52.99 3.31
C ARG A 316 -9.63 52.23 3.78
N PHE A 317 -9.58 50.92 3.55
CA PHE A 317 -8.51 50.03 3.98
C PHE A 317 -7.61 49.52 2.85
N LEU A 318 -7.65 50.14 1.66
CA LEU A 318 -6.94 49.66 0.48
C LEU A 318 -5.44 49.70 0.66
N THR A 319 -4.91 50.79 1.20
CA THR A 319 -3.47 50.94 1.47
C THR A 319 -2.96 49.86 2.43
N GLU A 320 -3.68 49.63 3.54
CA GLU A 320 -3.33 48.62 4.53
C GLU A 320 -3.41 47.20 3.95
N ALA A 321 -4.44 46.92 3.14
CA ALA A 321 -4.57 45.64 2.45
C ALA A 321 -3.40 45.39 1.48
N LYS A 322 -3.01 46.40 0.69
CA LYS A 322 -1.84 46.34 -0.21
C LYS A 322 -0.56 46.04 0.58
N CYS A 323 -0.30 46.78 1.65
CA CYS A 323 0.86 46.56 2.52
C CYS A 323 0.88 45.15 3.13
N CYS A 324 -0.27 44.66 3.61
CA CYS A 324 -0.41 43.30 4.13
C CYS A 324 -0.09 42.25 3.06
N ILE A 325 -0.65 42.37 1.86
CA ILE A 325 -0.42 41.41 0.76
C ILE A 325 1.04 41.39 0.33
N ILE A 326 1.66 42.57 0.14
CA ILE A 326 3.09 42.66 -0.20
C ILE A 326 3.93 41.97 0.88
N THR A 327 3.66 42.27 2.14
CA THR A 327 4.40 41.71 3.28
C THR A 327 4.26 40.19 3.36
N LEU A 328 3.03 39.68 3.25
CA LEU A 328 2.75 38.23 3.27
C LEU A 328 3.47 37.51 2.13
N ASN A 329 3.51 38.09 0.93
CA ASN A 329 4.24 37.54 -0.21
C ASN A 329 5.74 37.47 0.03
N ILE A 330 6.34 38.55 0.53
CA ILE A 330 7.77 38.59 0.84
C ILE A 330 8.10 37.51 1.89
N CYS A 331 7.30 37.43 2.96
CA CYS A 331 7.49 36.42 4.00
C CYS A 331 7.38 34.99 3.43
N ALA A 332 6.41 34.74 2.57
CA ALA A 332 6.20 33.43 1.96
C ALA A 332 7.33 33.03 1.00
N LEU A 333 7.84 33.97 0.21
CA LEU A 333 8.99 33.73 -0.67
C LEU A 333 10.26 33.45 0.12
N ILE A 334 10.54 34.23 1.17
CA ILE A 334 11.70 33.99 2.07
C ILE A 334 11.55 32.63 2.74
N TYR A 335 10.36 32.34 3.27
CA TYR A 335 10.05 31.05 3.88
C TYR A 335 10.30 29.89 2.91
N PHE A 336 9.85 30.02 1.67
CA PHE A 336 10.08 29.02 0.64
C PHE A 336 11.59 28.82 0.38
N ILE A 337 12.33 29.90 0.11
CA ILE A 337 13.77 29.83 -0.21
C ILE A 337 14.55 29.12 0.90
N ILE A 338 14.28 29.49 2.16
CA ILE A 338 14.97 28.90 3.32
C ILE A 338 14.64 27.41 3.45
N ASN A 339 13.37 27.03 3.27
CA ASN A 339 12.96 25.65 3.48
C ASN A 339 13.19 24.74 2.26
N PHE A 340 13.35 25.31 1.07
CA PHE A 340 13.48 24.55 -0.17
C PHE A 340 14.64 23.56 -0.13
N HIS A 341 15.80 23.97 0.39
CA HIS A 341 16.94 23.07 0.54
C HIS A 341 16.64 21.88 1.49
N SER A 342 16.03 22.15 2.64
CA SER A 342 15.64 21.12 3.61
C SER A 342 14.63 20.14 3.03
N MET A 343 13.68 20.64 2.20
CA MET A 343 12.72 19.81 1.48
C MET A 343 13.42 18.86 0.50
N ILE A 344 14.34 19.36 -0.33
CA ILE A 344 15.10 18.54 -1.29
C ILE A 344 15.93 17.48 -0.58
N VAL A 345 16.67 17.85 0.47
CA VAL A 345 17.54 16.91 1.20
C VAL A 345 16.73 15.80 1.86
N LYS A 346 15.52 16.10 2.36
CA LYS A 346 14.63 15.09 2.91
C LYS A 346 14.18 14.11 1.83
N GLU A 347 13.88 14.58 0.62
CA GLU A 347 13.43 13.70 -0.46
C GLU A 347 14.53 12.72 -0.91
N ILE A 348 15.76 13.22 -1.06
CA ILE A 348 16.89 12.41 -1.54
C ILE A 348 17.24 11.29 -0.55
N LYS A 349 17.05 11.49 0.76
CA LYS A 349 17.40 10.48 1.79
C LYS A 349 16.38 9.35 1.95
N TRP A 350 15.19 9.48 1.37
CA TRP A 350 14.14 8.46 1.45
C TRP A 350 14.12 7.51 0.25
N ILE A 351 14.87 7.83 -0.80
CA ILE A 351 15.28 6.94 -1.89
C ILE A 351 16.60 6.28 -1.46
#